data_AF-A0A9N9FLC7-F1
#
_entry.id   AF-A0A9N9FLC7-F1
#
_cell.length_a   1.000
_cell.length_b   1.000
_cell.length_c   1.000
_cell.angle_alpha   90.00
_cell.angle_beta   90.00
_cell.angle_gamma   90.00
#
_symmetry.space_group_name_H-M   'P 1'
#
loop_
_entity.id
_entity.type
_entity.pdbx_description
1 polymer ?
#
loop_
_entity_poly.entity_id
_entity_poly.type
_entity_poly.pdbx_seq_one_letter_code
_entity_poly.pdbx_strand_id
1 'polypeptide(L)'
;MTTRDNHLIVIVPSQPLFPPPFTIDELKITYETYVDGRPPRSPTAFIIYRTAYQQQLIADNNLPPWCIFSHMASISYSREPRHVKNAYAHLSSSLRSMQ
;
A
#
# COMPACT_ATOMS: atom_id res chain seq x y z
N MET A 1 -28.48 -10.51 21.58
CA MET A 1 -27.23 -10.79 20.85
C MET A 1 -27.35 -10.14 19.48
N THR A 2 -26.85 -8.92 19.32
CA THR A 2 -26.85 -8.21 18.03
C THR A 2 -25.49 -8.44 17.39
N THR A 3 -25.41 -9.39 16.47
CA THR A 3 -24.29 -9.51 15.53
C THR A 3 -24.31 -8.23 14.69
N ARG A 4 -23.47 -7.27 15.05
CA ARG A 4 -23.18 -6.14 14.16
C ARG A 4 -22.33 -6.70 13.03
N ASP A 5 -22.98 -7.08 11.94
CA ASP A 5 -22.33 -7.27 10.65
C ASP A 5 -21.76 -5.91 10.20
N ASN A 6 -20.59 -5.58 10.72
CA ASN A 6 -19.78 -4.49 10.24
C ASN A 6 -19.21 -4.90 8.88
N HIS A 7 -20.04 -4.84 7.84
CA HIS A 7 -19.59 -4.90 6.46
C HIS A 7 -18.70 -3.68 6.20
N LEU A 8 -17.41 -3.82 6.49
CA LEU A 8 -16.41 -2.83 6.12
C LEU A 8 -16.38 -2.78 4.60
N ILE A 9 -16.90 -1.68 4.07
CA ILE A 9 -16.94 -1.42 2.64
C ILE A 9 -15.49 -1.21 2.19
N VAL A 10 -15.02 -2.08 1.29
CA VAL A 10 -13.74 -1.86 0.61
C VAL A 10 -13.99 -0.75 -0.40
N ILE A 11 -13.45 0.44 -0.12
CA ILE A 11 -13.45 1.53 -1.11
C ILE A 11 -12.44 1.14 -2.18
N VAL A 12 -12.92 0.92 -3.40
CA VAL A 12 -12.04 0.72 -4.54
C VAL A 12 -11.69 2.11 -5.07
N PRO A 13 -10.40 2.46 -5.17
CA PRO A 13 -10.01 3.76 -5.69
C PRO A 13 -10.46 3.95 -7.15
N SER A 14 -10.65 5.20 -7.57
CA SER A 14 -11.16 5.54 -8.91
C SER A 14 -10.23 5.10 -10.05
N GLN A 15 -8.93 5.01 -9.76
CA GLN A 15 -7.91 4.48 -10.65
C GLN A 15 -7.39 3.12 -10.18
N PRO A 16 -7.00 2.24 -11.11
CA PRO A 16 -6.44 0.95 -10.74
C PRO A 16 -5.10 1.15 -10.03
N LEU A 17 -4.88 0.38 -8.95
CA LEU A 17 -3.58 0.27 -8.28
C LEU A 17 -2.61 -0.64 -9.05
N PHE A 18 -2.94 -0.97 -10.30
CA PHE A 18 -2.14 -1.81 -11.17
C PHE A 18 -2.06 -1.20 -12.58
N PRO A 19 -0.86 -1.11 -13.18
CA PRO A 19 0.45 -1.42 -12.58
C PRO A 19 0.74 -0.55 -11.36
N PRO A 20 1.67 -0.94 -10.47
CA PRO A 20 2.06 -0.10 -9.35
C PRO A 20 2.40 1.32 -9.85
N PRO A 21 1.86 2.38 -9.24
CA PRO A 21 2.04 3.75 -9.73
C PRO A 21 3.43 4.32 -9.43
N PHE A 22 4.35 3.49 -8.91
CA PHE A 22 5.67 3.90 -8.46
C PHE A 22 6.77 3.25 -9.29
N THR A 23 7.79 4.04 -9.58
CA THR A 23 9.09 3.56 -10.01
C THR A 23 9.93 3.13 -8.80
N ILE A 24 10.99 2.35 -9.04
CA ILE A 24 11.93 1.96 -7.98
C ILE A 24 12.62 3.19 -7.38
N ASP A 25 12.96 4.19 -8.21
CA ASP A 25 13.63 5.42 -7.77
C ASP A 25 12.74 6.27 -6.85
N GLU A 26 11.45 6.40 -7.15
CA GLU A 26 10.49 7.09 -6.29
C GLU A 26 10.32 6.39 -4.94
N LEU A 27 10.28 5.06 -4.94
CA LEU A 27 10.22 4.28 -3.71
C LEU A 27 11.51 4.42 -2.91
N LYS A 28 12.66 4.46 -3.58
CA LYS A 28 13.95 4.69 -2.95
C LYS A 28 13.95 6.00 -2.18
N ILE A 29 13.56 7.10 -2.83
CA ILE A 29 13.44 8.42 -2.18
C ILE A 29 12.47 8.36 -0.99
N THR A 30 11.34 7.69 -1.16
CA THR A 30 10.27 7.61 -0.14
C THR A 30 10.68 6.83 1.12
N TYR A 31 11.48 5.77 0.98
CA TYR A 31 11.80 4.85 2.09
C TYR A 31 13.27 4.86 2.55
N GLU A 32 14.18 5.49 1.80
CA GLU A 32 15.57 5.71 2.22
C GLU A 32 15.79 7.04 2.95
N THR A 33 14.88 8.00 2.80
CA THR A 33 14.93 9.27 3.55
C THR A 33 14.53 9.03 5.01
N TYR A 34 15.53 8.67 5.82
CA TYR A 34 15.66 8.89 7.27
C TYR A 34 14.37 9.05 8.11
N VAL A 35 14.08 8.06 8.95
CA VAL A 35 13.19 8.22 10.11
C VAL A 35 14.01 7.99 11.37
N ASP A 36 14.30 9.08 12.10
CA ASP A 36 14.84 9.11 13.47
C ASP A 36 15.92 8.05 13.80
N GLY A 37 17.08 8.15 13.14
CA GLY A 37 18.28 7.39 13.54
C GLY A 37 18.16 5.87 13.39
N ARG A 38 17.11 5.35 12.74
CA ARG A 38 16.98 3.94 12.38
C ARG A 38 17.42 3.72 10.94
N PRO A 39 18.10 2.60 10.65
CA PRO A 39 18.46 2.28 9.28
C PRO A 39 17.19 2.15 8.43
N PRO A 40 17.16 2.71 7.21
CA PRO A 40 16.02 2.59 6.32
C PRO A 40 15.76 1.11 6.04
N ARG A 41 14.61 0.61 6.49
CA ARG A 41 14.17 -0.75 6.16
C ARG A 41 13.44 -0.69 4.84
N SER A 42 13.89 -1.48 3.85
CA SER A 42 13.16 -1.60 2.59
C SER A 42 11.70 -2.03 2.86
N PRO A 43 10.72 -1.35 2.25
CA PRO A 43 9.31 -1.65 2.47
C PRO A 43 8.95 -3.04 1.96
N THR A 44 7.98 -3.69 2.61
CA THR A 44 7.38 -4.93 2.09
C THR A 44 6.42 -4.61 0.94
N ALA A 45 6.05 -5.62 0.14
CA ALA A 45 5.07 -5.47 -0.94
C ALA A 45 3.76 -4.81 -0.47
N PHE A 46 3.28 -5.21 0.71
CA PHE A 46 2.07 -4.62 1.31
C PHE A 46 2.26 -3.15 1.67
N ILE A 47 3.44 -2.75 2.17
CA ILE A 47 3.70 -1.34 2.51
C ILE A 47 3.70 -0.47 1.25
N ILE A 48 4.31 -0.94 0.16
CA ILE A 48 4.29 -0.24 -1.14
C ILE A 48 2.84 -0.13 -1.66
N TYR A 49 2.08 -1.24 -1.61
CA TYR A 49 0.67 -1.25 -2.00
C TYR A 49 -0.16 -0.27 -1.17
N ARG A 50 0.03 -0.29 0.15
CA ARG A 50 -0.69 0.58 1.08
C ARG A 50 -0.42 2.05 0.80
N THR A 51 0.80 2.41 0.40
CA THR A 51 1.14 3.78 0.00
C THR A 51 0.47 4.18 -1.30
N ALA A 52 0.40 3.29 -2.31
CA ALA A 52 -0.37 3.54 -3.54
C ALA A 52 -1.86 3.76 -3.22
N TYR A 53 -2.43 2.87 -2.40
CA TYR A 53 -3.82 2.94 -1.95
C TYR A 53 -4.09 4.26 -1.21
N GLN A 54 -3.16 4.73 -0.37
CA GLN A 54 -3.28 6.00 0.34
C GLN A 54 -3.30 7.19 -0.60
N GLN A 55 -2.35 7.26 -1.54
CA GLN A 55 -2.24 8.37 -2.47
C GLN A 55 -3.50 8.51 -3.32
N GLN A 56 -4.06 7.40 -3.78
CA GLN A 56 -5.28 7.45 -4.56
C GLN A 56 -6.49 7.88 -3.73
N LEU A 57 -6.62 7.41 -2.48
CA LEU A 57 -7.70 7.89 -1.60
C LEU A 57 -7.56 9.38 -1.26
N ILE A 58 -6.33 9.90 -1.17
CA ILE A 58 -6.09 11.34 -1.04
C ILE A 58 -6.55 12.07 -2.31
N ALA A 59 -6.18 11.58 -3.49
CA ALA A 59 -6.59 12.17 -4.78
C ALA A 59 -8.12 12.15 -4.96
N ASP A 60 -8.79 11.09 -4.49
CA ASP A 60 -10.24 10.94 -4.52
C ASP A 60 -10.97 11.74 -3.41
N ASN A 61 -10.25 12.49 -2.56
CA ASN A 61 -10.77 13.16 -1.35
C ASN A 61 -11.54 12.23 -0.40
N ASN A 62 -11.14 10.96 -0.33
CA ASN A 62 -11.84 9.87 0.36
C ASN A 62 -10.96 9.16 1.40
N LEU A 63 -9.91 9.79 1.93
CA LEU A 63 -9.03 9.16 2.91
C LEU A 63 -9.74 9.05 4.29
N PRO A 64 -10.05 7.84 4.79
CA PRO A 64 -10.66 7.67 6.10
C PRO A 64 -9.61 7.73 7.23
N PRO A 65 -10.02 7.73 8.50
CA PRO A 65 -9.10 7.62 9.64
C PRO A 65 -8.14 6.44 9.51
N TRP A 66 -6.91 6.61 10.01
CA TRP A 66 -5.79 5.70 9.79
C TRP A 66 -6.10 4.22 10.07
N CYS A 67 -6.79 3.91 11.17
CA CYS A 67 -7.14 2.53 11.53
C CYS A 67 -8.07 1.89 10.50
N ILE A 68 -9.04 2.66 9.98
CA ILE A 68 -9.99 2.21 8.97
C ILE A 68 -9.27 2.03 7.63
N PHE A 69 -8.47 3.02 7.23
CA PHE A 69 -7.63 2.96 6.03
C PHE A 69 -6.72 1.73 6.03
N SER A 70 -6.00 1.48 7.13
CA SER A 70 -5.09 0.34 7.23
C SER A 70 -5.81 -1.00 7.06
N HIS A 71 -7.02 -1.10 7.62
CA HIS A 71 -7.84 -2.28 7.51
C HIS A 71 -8.36 -2.48 6.08
N MET A 72 -8.86 -1.41 5.45
CA MET A 72 -9.31 -1.41 4.06
C MET A 72 -8.21 -1.80 3.08
N ALA A 73 -7.01 -1.22 3.23
CA ALA A 73 -5.85 -1.55 2.39
C ALA A 73 -5.46 -3.03 2.55
N SER A 74 -5.52 -3.58 3.77
CA SER A 74 -5.24 -4.99 4.04
C SER A 74 -6.26 -5.92 3.36
N ILE A 75 -7.56 -5.63 3.50
CA ILE A 75 -8.61 -6.40 2.82
C ILE A 75 -8.43 -6.31 1.31
N SER A 76 -8.24 -5.10 0.78
CA SER A 76 -8.05 -4.85 -0.65
C SER A 76 -6.86 -5.66 -1.18
N TYR A 77 -5.68 -5.52 -0.56
CA TYR A 77 -4.49 -6.29 -0.93
C TYR A 77 -4.70 -7.80 -0.83
N SER A 78 -5.44 -8.30 0.18
CA SER A 78 -5.72 -9.73 0.32
C SER A 78 -6.52 -10.29 -0.86
N ARG A 79 -7.40 -9.48 -1.45
CA ARG A 79 -8.26 -9.83 -2.59
C ARG A 79 -7.60 -9.65 -3.95
N GLU A 80 -6.47 -8.93 -4.01
CA GLU A 80 -5.74 -8.74 -5.26
C GLU A 80 -5.28 -10.08 -5.87
N PRO A 81 -5.33 -10.22 -7.20
CA PRO A 81 -4.85 -11.40 -7.89
C PRO A 81 -3.32 -11.51 -7.77
N ARG A 82 -2.83 -12.74 -8.00
CA ARG A 82 -1.40 -13.07 -7.81
C ARG A 82 -0.46 -12.18 -8.61
N HIS A 83 -0.82 -11.80 -9.84
CA HIS A 83 0.03 -10.97 -10.69
C HIS A 83 0.23 -9.56 -10.13
N VAL A 84 -0.80 -8.94 -9.54
CA VAL A 84 -0.69 -7.64 -8.86
C VAL A 84 0.23 -7.76 -7.65
N LYS A 85 -0.02 -8.75 -6.78
CA LYS A 85 0.83 -9.01 -5.60
C LYS A 85 2.29 -9.25 -5.98
N ASN A 86 2.52 -9.99 -7.07
CA ASN A 86 3.86 -10.23 -7.60
C ASN A 86 4.53 -8.94 -8.05
N ALA A 87 3.84 -8.03 -8.75
CA ALA A 87 4.42 -6.76 -9.17
C ALA A 87 4.91 -5.92 -7.97
N TYR A 88 4.11 -5.82 -6.91
CA TYR A 88 4.52 -5.17 -5.67
C TYR A 88 5.64 -5.91 -4.92
N ALA A 89 5.65 -7.25 -4.98
CA ALA A 89 6.74 -8.06 -4.43
C ALA A 89 8.05 -7.89 -5.20
N HIS A 90 8.00 -7.73 -6.52
CA HIS A 90 9.16 -7.41 -7.35
C HIS A 90 9.73 -6.06 -6.96
N LEU A 91 8.92 -5.00 -6.85
CA LEU A 91 9.38 -3.69 -6.38
C LEU A 91 10.07 -3.78 -5.01
N SER A 92 9.42 -4.46 -4.06
CA SER A 92 9.96 -4.67 -2.72
C SER A 92 11.29 -5.43 -2.72
N SER A 93 11.46 -6.40 -3.62
CA SER A 93 12.68 -7.21 -3.72
C SER A 93 13.80 -6.48 -4.45
N SER A 94 13.48 -5.69 -5.48
CA SER A 94 14.44 -4.82 -6.15
C SER A 94 15.01 -3.79 -5.19
N LEU A 95 14.17 -3.17 -4.35
CA LEU A 95 14.63 -2.23 -3.31
C LEU A 95 15.56 -2.88 -2.28
N ARG A 96 15.27 -4.12 -1.86
CA ARG A 96 16.15 -4.87 -0.93
C ARG A 96 17.49 -5.26 -1.56
N SER A 97 17.48 -5.59 -2.86
CA SER A 97 18.68 -6.04 -3.57
C SER A 97 19.62 -4.89 -3.94
N MET A 98 19.18 -3.64 -3.78
CA MET A 98 19.96 -2.44 -4.04
C MET A 98 20.64 -1.85 -2.79
N GLN A 99 20.38 -2.38 -1.59
CA GLN A 99 21.05 -2.02 -0.33
C GLN A 99 22.32 -2.85 -0.14
#